data_AF-A0A9W5E8R8-F1
#
_entry.id   AF-A0A9W5E8R8-F1
#
_cell.length_a   1.000
_cell.length_b   1.000
_cell.length_c   1.000
_cell.angle_alpha   90.00
_cell.angle_beta   90.00
_cell.angle_gamma   90.00
#
_symmetry.space_group_name_H-M   'P 1'
#
loop_
_entity.id
_entity.type
_entity.pdbx_description
1 polymer ?
#
loop_
_entity_poly.entity_id
_entity_poly.type
_entity_poly.pdbx_seq_one_letter_code
_entity_poly.pdbx_strand_id
1 'polypeptide(L)'
;MRDVPHEELQGASENVLTLAKVYDVDLNEATRGAGQLMSQFGLSTQETFDLLAAGAQEGLNYSDELFDNLSEYAPLFKQGGFSAQEMFTILANGTKSGSYNLDYINDLVKEFGIRVQDGSKGVSEGFGNLSEETQKVWKSFNEGKGTAADVFNAVLGDLQKMDDKVKANQIGVALFGTKWEDMGAEAVLSLNDVNGGLGDVTGRMDEMKKLQEESLGQQFQKALRETQAALEPLGKKFAELAKDILPPIVDGVKAVMDWFSKLSEADQTLLIVMGALSTAFIILTPIVAALAVSFGALNLAFLPVIASYHCSSFLSDNWYYYVNKKLGCHNGLAF
;
A
#
# COMPACT_ATOMS: atom_id res chain seq x y z
N MET A 1 -0.80 -6.03 -10.46
CA MET A 1 0.66 -6.15 -10.61
C MET A 1 1.06 -7.28 -11.58
N ARG A 2 0.45 -7.38 -12.77
CA ARG A 2 0.73 -8.49 -13.71
C ARG A 2 2.08 -8.35 -14.42
N ASP A 3 2.57 -7.12 -14.52
CA ASP A 3 3.74 -6.77 -15.33
C ASP A 3 5.02 -6.62 -14.49
N VAL A 4 4.98 -7.04 -13.22
CA VAL A 4 6.15 -7.03 -12.32
C VAL A 4 7.10 -8.18 -12.70
N PRO A 5 8.42 -7.92 -12.85
CA PRO A 5 9.41 -8.97 -13.08
C PRO A 5 9.39 -10.02 -11.96
N HIS A 6 9.62 -11.30 -12.29
CA HIS A 6 9.50 -12.39 -11.33
C HIS A 6 10.41 -12.23 -10.10
N GLU A 7 11.61 -11.71 -10.32
CA GLU A 7 12.61 -11.39 -9.33
C GLU A 7 12.21 -10.24 -8.39
N GLU A 8 11.30 -9.36 -8.81
CA GLU A 8 10.80 -8.23 -8.03
C GLU A 8 9.45 -8.54 -7.33
N LEU A 9 8.78 -9.63 -7.69
CA LEU A 9 7.46 -10.00 -7.15
C LEU A 9 7.46 -10.13 -5.63
N GLN A 10 8.54 -10.65 -5.03
CA GLN A 10 8.64 -10.76 -3.58
C GLN A 10 8.64 -9.37 -2.92
N GLY A 11 9.54 -8.49 -3.35
CA GLY A 11 9.63 -7.12 -2.82
C GLY A 11 8.34 -6.31 -3.06
N ALA A 12 7.72 -6.47 -4.24
CA ALA A 12 6.42 -5.86 -4.53
C ALA A 12 5.33 -6.36 -3.56
N SER A 13 5.29 -7.67 -3.30
CA SER A 13 4.31 -8.27 -2.38
C SER A 13 4.52 -7.80 -0.93
N GLU A 14 5.76 -7.71 -0.48
CA GLU A 14 6.13 -7.18 0.84
C GLU A 14 5.74 -5.70 0.99
N ASN A 15 5.98 -4.89 -0.04
CA ASN A 15 5.65 -3.47 -0.03
C ASN A 15 4.12 -3.23 -0.02
N VAL A 16 3.34 -3.90 -0.88
CA VAL A 16 1.86 -3.79 -0.84
C VAL A 16 1.34 -4.21 0.53
N LEU A 17 1.84 -5.32 1.07
CA LEU A 17 1.41 -5.81 2.37
C LEU A 17 1.69 -4.81 3.50
N THR A 18 2.84 -4.15 3.43
CA THR A 18 3.22 -3.11 4.39
C THR A 18 2.24 -1.95 4.32
N LEU A 19 1.97 -1.42 3.11
CA LEU A 19 0.99 -0.36 2.90
C LEU A 19 -0.41 -0.75 3.39
N ALA A 20 -0.86 -1.95 3.02
CA ALA A 20 -2.17 -2.48 3.41
C ALA A 20 -2.36 -2.48 4.93
N LYS A 21 -1.32 -2.85 5.69
CA LYS A 21 -1.40 -2.88 7.16
C LYS A 21 -1.26 -1.52 7.80
N VAL A 22 -0.35 -0.68 7.31
CA VAL A 22 -0.08 0.61 7.92
C VAL A 22 -1.28 1.54 7.78
N TYR A 23 -1.99 1.44 6.66
CA TYR A 23 -3.13 2.30 6.32
C TYR A 23 -4.49 1.58 6.35
N ASP A 24 -4.53 0.33 6.84
CA ASP A 24 -5.76 -0.49 6.96
C ASP A 24 -6.60 -0.56 5.66
N VAL A 25 -5.93 -0.77 4.53
CA VAL A 25 -6.58 -0.88 3.21
C VAL A 25 -6.65 -2.31 2.71
N ASP A 26 -7.64 -2.61 1.86
CA ASP A 26 -7.75 -3.93 1.26
C ASP A 26 -6.52 -4.24 0.39
N LEU A 27 -5.97 -5.45 0.58
CA LEU A 27 -4.77 -5.88 -0.10
C LEU A 27 -4.96 -5.96 -1.63
N ASN A 28 -6.16 -6.33 -2.10
CA ASN A 28 -6.45 -6.40 -3.52
C ASN A 28 -6.58 -5.00 -4.11
N GLU A 29 -7.24 -4.06 -3.42
CA GLU A 29 -7.32 -2.65 -3.81
C GLU A 29 -5.92 -2.05 -3.95
N ALA A 30 -5.07 -2.21 -2.92
CA ALA A 30 -3.69 -1.75 -2.95
C ALA A 30 -2.88 -2.39 -4.11
N THR A 31 -3.08 -3.69 -4.34
CA THR A 31 -2.46 -4.43 -5.46
C THR A 31 -2.93 -3.93 -6.83
N ARG A 32 -4.22 -3.58 -6.98
CA ARG A 32 -4.78 -3.05 -8.22
C ARG A 32 -4.25 -1.65 -8.49
N GLY A 33 -4.30 -0.76 -7.50
CA GLY A 33 -3.78 0.61 -7.61
C GLY A 33 -2.29 0.63 -7.97
N ALA A 34 -1.46 -0.12 -7.24
CA ALA A 34 -0.02 -0.24 -7.55
C ALA A 34 0.21 -0.80 -8.95
N GLY A 35 -0.50 -1.86 -9.33
CA GLY A 35 -0.42 -2.44 -10.67
C GLY A 35 -0.79 -1.46 -11.77
N GLN A 36 -1.78 -0.59 -11.52
CA GLN A 36 -2.22 0.40 -12.49
C GLN A 36 -1.16 1.48 -12.70
N LEU A 37 -0.52 1.97 -11.64
CA LEU A 37 0.56 2.94 -11.74
C LEU A 37 1.73 2.40 -12.57
N MET A 38 2.16 1.17 -12.29
CA MET A 38 3.22 0.49 -13.05
C MET A 38 2.85 0.38 -14.54
N SER A 39 1.63 -0.08 -14.83
CA SER A 39 1.19 -0.34 -16.20
C SER A 39 1.02 0.95 -17.03
N GLN A 40 0.45 2.01 -16.42
CA GLN A 40 0.17 3.25 -17.14
C GLN A 40 1.40 4.15 -17.29
N PHE A 41 2.23 4.24 -16.25
CA PHE A 41 3.36 5.15 -16.22
C PHE A 41 4.70 4.48 -16.54
N GLY A 42 4.76 3.14 -16.57
CA GLY A 42 5.99 2.40 -16.83
C GLY A 42 6.98 2.47 -15.66
N LEU A 43 6.47 2.70 -14.44
CA LEU A 43 7.29 2.80 -13.24
C LEU A 43 7.85 1.44 -12.82
N SER A 44 9.05 1.45 -12.28
CA SER A 44 9.60 0.29 -11.57
C SER A 44 8.80 -0.02 -10.30
N THR A 45 9.03 -1.22 -9.75
CA THR A 45 8.48 -1.61 -8.45
C THR A 45 8.87 -0.58 -7.38
N GLN A 46 10.15 -0.21 -7.31
CA GLN A 46 10.65 0.73 -6.32
C GLN A 46 9.97 2.09 -6.42
N GLU A 47 9.98 2.71 -7.61
CA GLU A 47 9.37 4.03 -7.84
C GLU A 47 7.87 4.03 -7.51
N THR A 48 7.16 2.95 -7.86
CA THR A 48 5.73 2.82 -7.56
C THR A 48 5.47 2.81 -6.07
N PHE A 49 6.20 1.98 -5.32
CA PHE A 49 5.98 1.85 -3.89
C PHE A 49 6.47 3.05 -3.09
N ASP A 50 7.51 3.73 -3.56
CA ASP A 50 7.97 5.00 -3.01
C ASP A 50 6.91 6.10 -3.18
N LEU A 51 6.29 6.21 -4.35
CA LEU A 51 5.15 7.11 -4.60
C LEU A 51 3.95 6.79 -3.71
N LEU A 52 3.56 5.51 -3.63
CA LEU A 52 2.43 5.08 -2.80
C LEU A 52 2.69 5.35 -1.32
N ALA A 53 3.90 5.07 -0.84
CA ALA A 53 4.32 5.35 0.52
C ALA A 53 4.27 6.85 0.82
N ALA A 54 4.83 7.68 -0.06
CA ALA A 54 4.80 9.13 0.07
C ALA A 54 3.36 9.67 0.09
N GLY A 55 2.53 9.26 -0.87
CA GLY A 55 1.14 9.67 -0.95
C GLY A 55 0.34 9.28 0.29
N ALA A 56 0.49 8.05 0.77
CA ALA A 56 -0.19 7.61 1.99
C ALA A 56 0.30 8.39 3.23
N GLN A 57 1.59 8.68 3.34
CA GLN A 57 2.16 9.50 4.42
C GLN A 57 1.68 10.95 4.41
N GLU A 58 1.43 11.51 3.22
CA GLU A 58 0.81 12.83 3.05
C GLU A 58 -0.71 12.83 3.27
N GLY A 59 -1.26 11.70 3.74
CA GLY A 59 -2.65 11.59 4.12
C GLY A 59 -3.60 11.43 2.93
N LEU A 60 -3.12 11.03 1.75
CA LEU A 60 -4.00 10.87 0.59
C LEU A 60 -5.11 9.83 0.82
N ASN A 61 -4.90 8.83 1.68
CA ASN A 61 -5.93 7.85 2.00
C ASN A 61 -6.94 8.32 3.06
N TYR A 62 -7.11 9.62 3.30
CA TYR A 62 -8.05 10.16 4.30
C TYR A 62 -9.54 9.82 4.04
N SER A 63 -9.87 9.46 2.81
CA SER A 63 -11.22 9.10 2.35
C SER A 63 -11.36 7.60 2.04
N ASP A 64 -10.37 6.78 2.42
CA ASP A 64 -10.31 5.33 2.20
C ASP A 64 -10.42 4.87 0.73
N GLU A 65 -10.19 5.77 -0.23
CA GLU A 65 -10.40 5.51 -1.66
C GLU A 65 -9.13 5.65 -2.50
N LEU A 66 -7.96 5.90 -1.90
CA LEU A 66 -6.71 6.19 -2.63
C LEU A 66 -6.42 5.13 -3.69
N PHE A 67 -6.36 3.86 -3.30
CA PHE A 67 -5.91 2.81 -4.20
C PHE A 67 -6.92 2.51 -5.31
N ASP A 68 -8.21 2.61 -5.01
CA ASP A 68 -9.28 2.48 -6.01
C ASP A 68 -9.26 3.65 -7.00
N ASN A 69 -9.11 4.88 -6.50
CA ASN A 69 -8.96 6.07 -7.33
C ASN A 69 -7.73 5.98 -8.24
N LEU A 70 -6.59 5.49 -7.72
CA LEU A 70 -5.40 5.26 -8.54
C LEU A 70 -5.67 4.23 -9.65
N SER A 71 -6.47 3.20 -9.37
CA SER A 71 -6.82 2.19 -10.36
C SER A 71 -7.71 2.73 -11.50
N GLU A 72 -8.59 3.68 -11.19
CA GLU A 72 -9.52 4.30 -12.13
C GLU A 72 -8.89 5.48 -12.91
N TYR A 73 -8.20 6.37 -12.21
CA TYR A 73 -7.78 7.66 -12.75
C TYR A 73 -6.36 7.69 -13.30
N ALA A 74 -5.47 6.76 -12.91
CA ALA A 74 -4.11 6.71 -13.49
C ALA A 74 -4.10 6.67 -15.04
N PRO A 75 -4.98 5.91 -15.74
CA PRO A 75 -5.13 5.99 -17.19
C PRO A 75 -5.50 7.38 -17.70
N LEU A 76 -6.38 8.09 -16.99
CA LEU A 76 -6.86 9.41 -17.39
C LEU A 76 -5.75 10.46 -17.24
N PHE A 77 -4.99 10.42 -16.15
CA PHE A 77 -3.79 11.25 -15.99
C PHE A 77 -2.76 10.95 -17.07
N LYS A 78 -2.50 9.67 -17.34
CA LYS A 78 -1.57 9.27 -18.40
C LYS A 78 -2.01 9.73 -19.77
N GLN A 79 -3.30 9.57 -20.11
CA GLN A 79 -3.89 10.05 -21.35
C GLN A 79 -3.82 11.59 -21.46
N GLY A 80 -4.01 12.29 -20.34
CA GLY A 80 -3.85 13.74 -20.25
C GLY A 80 -2.41 14.22 -20.40
N GLY A 81 -1.42 13.32 -20.38
CA GLY A 81 0.00 13.62 -20.52
C GLY A 81 0.71 13.94 -19.20
N PHE A 82 0.05 13.74 -18.06
CA PHE A 82 0.68 13.91 -16.76
C PHE A 82 1.65 12.77 -16.45
N SER A 83 2.66 13.06 -15.65
CA SER A 83 3.49 12.07 -14.97
C SER A 83 2.80 11.55 -13.70
N ALA A 84 3.26 10.40 -13.19
CA ALA A 84 2.79 9.88 -11.90
C ALA A 84 3.10 10.86 -10.75
N GLN A 85 4.26 11.51 -10.78
CA GLN A 85 4.63 12.53 -9.78
C GLN A 85 3.66 13.72 -9.79
N GLU A 86 3.29 14.22 -10.98
CA GLU A 86 2.30 15.29 -11.10
C GLU A 86 0.92 14.84 -10.60
N MET A 87 0.50 13.62 -10.91
CA MET A 87 -0.74 13.06 -10.38
C MET A 87 -0.77 13.11 -8.85
N PHE A 88 0.24 12.54 -8.19
CA PHE A 88 0.31 12.55 -6.73
C PHE A 88 0.48 13.95 -6.15
N THR A 89 1.18 14.85 -6.84
CA THR A 89 1.33 16.26 -6.43
C THR A 89 -0.03 16.97 -6.44
N ILE A 90 -0.82 16.80 -7.50
CA ILE A 90 -2.17 17.36 -7.61
C ILE A 90 -3.07 16.81 -6.51
N LEU A 91 -3.05 15.49 -6.27
CA LEU A 91 -3.82 14.87 -5.19
C LEU A 91 -3.40 15.39 -3.81
N ALA A 92 -2.10 15.54 -3.56
CA ALA A 92 -1.58 16.02 -2.28
C ALA A 92 -1.96 17.48 -2.03
N ASN A 93 -1.83 18.32 -3.05
CA ASN A 93 -2.20 19.74 -2.96
C ASN A 93 -3.71 19.93 -2.80
N GLY A 94 -4.53 19.17 -3.55
CA GLY A 94 -5.98 19.22 -3.41
C GLY A 94 -6.46 18.72 -2.03
N THR A 95 -5.80 17.68 -1.49
CA THR A 95 -6.07 17.18 -0.13
C THR A 95 -5.72 18.23 0.92
N LYS A 96 -4.54 18.86 0.82
CA LYS A 96 -4.10 19.95 1.73
C LYS A 96 -5.01 21.19 1.66
N SER A 97 -5.65 21.40 0.52
CA SER A 97 -6.62 22.48 0.31
C SER A 97 -8.02 22.17 0.87
N GLY A 98 -8.22 20.99 1.46
CA GLY A 98 -9.48 20.61 2.10
C GLY A 98 -10.55 20.10 1.13
N SER A 99 -10.16 19.54 -0.02
CA SER A 99 -11.10 18.79 -0.88
C SER A 99 -11.83 17.72 -0.07
N TYR A 100 -13.09 17.45 -0.42
CA TYR A 100 -13.94 16.51 0.31
C TYR A 100 -13.46 15.06 0.19
N ASN A 101 -13.02 14.66 -1.00
CA ASN A 101 -12.45 13.35 -1.28
C ASN A 101 -11.46 13.45 -2.48
N LEU A 102 -10.76 12.36 -2.79
CA LEU A 102 -9.82 12.28 -3.92
C LEU A 102 -10.55 12.24 -5.26
N ASP A 103 -11.71 11.57 -5.32
CA ASP A 103 -12.54 11.47 -6.53
C ASP A 103 -12.85 12.87 -7.09
N TYR A 104 -13.15 13.82 -6.20
CA TYR A 104 -13.45 15.19 -6.58
C TYR A 104 -12.26 15.91 -7.24
N ILE A 105 -11.03 15.68 -6.75
CA ILE A 105 -9.79 16.25 -7.30
C ILE A 105 -9.50 15.60 -8.66
N ASN A 106 -9.61 14.28 -8.72
CA ASN A 106 -9.42 13.48 -9.93
C ASN A 106 -10.40 13.91 -11.04
N ASP A 107 -11.67 14.10 -10.67
CA ASP A 107 -12.70 14.61 -11.56
C ASP A 107 -12.41 16.03 -12.06
N LEU A 108 -11.86 16.92 -11.23
CA LEU A 108 -11.48 18.25 -11.69
C LEU A 108 -10.51 18.16 -12.87
N VAL A 109 -9.50 17.29 -12.78
CA VAL A 109 -8.52 17.10 -13.85
C VAL A 109 -9.16 16.46 -15.09
N LYS A 110 -10.00 15.44 -14.89
CA LYS A 110 -10.76 14.78 -15.97
C LYS A 110 -11.64 15.77 -16.72
N GLU A 111 -12.48 16.52 -15.99
CA GLU A 111 -13.43 17.48 -16.55
C GLU A 111 -12.71 18.65 -17.22
N PHE A 112 -11.61 19.14 -16.64
CA PHE A 112 -10.77 20.14 -17.31
C PHE A 112 -10.31 19.64 -18.68
N GLY A 113 -9.74 18.43 -18.76
CA GLY A 113 -9.29 17.83 -20.01
C GLY A 113 -10.39 17.75 -21.06
N ILE A 114 -11.59 17.29 -20.67
CA ILE A 114 -12.76 17.23 -21.56
C ILE A 114 -13.16 18.62 -22.07
N ARG A 115 -13.21 19.62 -21.18
CA ARG A 115 -13.66 20.98 -21.53
C ARG A 115 -12.68 21.69 -22.45
N VAL A 116 -11.38 21.60 -22.19
CA VAL A 116 -10.38 22.24 -23.05
C VAL A 116 -10.29 21.58 -24.42
N GLN A 117 -10.63 20.30 -24.53
CA GLN A 117 -10.73 19.57 -25.79
C GLN A 117 -12.00 19.89 -26.58
N ASP A 118 -13.15 20.04 -25.91
CA ASP A 118 -14.42 20.43 -26.54
C ASP A 118 -14.32 21.83 -27.16
N GLY A 119 -13.65 22.77 -26.47
CA GLY A 119 -13.36 24.09 -27.01
C GLY A 119 -14.60 24.95 -27.25
N SER A 120 -15.69 24.69 -26.49
CA SER A 120 -16.93 25.48 -26.53
C SER A 120 -16.68 27.00 -26.54
N LYS A 121 -17.70 27.77 -26.95
CA LYS A 121 -17.61 29.23 -26.99
C LYS A 121 -17.11 29.83 -25.67
N GLY A 122 -17.60 29.35 -24.52
CA GLY A 122 -17.15 29.81 -23.21
C GLY A 122 -15.68 29.49 -22.92
N VAL A 123 -15.21 28.31 -23.31
CA VAL A 123 -13.80 27.91 -23.18
C VAL A 123 -12.91 28.76 -24.08
N SER A 124 -13.28 28.93 -25.35
CA SER A 124 -12.58 29.76 -26.32
C SER A 124 -12.49 31.22 -25.86
N GLU A 125 -13.58 31.79 -25.32
CA GLU A 125 -13.59 33.12 -24.73
C GLU A 125 -12.71 33.19 -23.47
N GLY A 126 -12.73 32.17 -22.62
CA GLY A 126 -11.84 32.04 -21.46
C GLY A 126 -10.36 32.14 -21.86
N PHE A 127 -9.93 31.32 -22.84
CA PHE A 127 -8.56 31.37 -23.38
C PHE A 127 -8.22 32.72 -24.02
N GLY A 128 -9.17 33.39 -24.68
CA GLY A 128 -8.96 34.73 -25.24
C GLY A 128 -8.65 35.82 -24.21
N ASN A 129 -8.86 35.55 -22.91
CA ASN A 129 -8.51 36.45 -21.82
C ASN A 129 -7.22 36.05 -21.08
N LEU A 130 -6.57 34.96 -21.50
CA LEU A 130 -5.26 34.52 -21.00
C LEU A 130 -4.12 35.09 -21.86
N SER A 131 -2.89 34.94 -21.41
CA SER A 131 -1.68 35.36 -22.14
C SER A 131 -1.56 34.70 -23.53
N GLU A 132 -0.82 35.34 -24.43
CA GLU A 132 -0.56 34.77 -25.76
C GLU A 132 0.19 33.44 -25.67
N GLU A 133 1.04 33.27 -24.65
CA GLU A 133 1.77 32.04 -24.36
C GLU A 133 0.79 30.90 -24.04
N THR A 134 -0.13 31.10 -23.11
CA THR A 134 -1.14 30.08 -22.76
C THR A 134 -2.06 29.75 -23.93
N GLN A 135 -2.45 30.76 -24.73
CA GLN A 135 -3.21 30.55 -25.96
C GLN A 135 -2.45 29.69 -26.99
N LYS A 136 -1.13 29.89 -27.13
CA LYS A 136 -0.29 29.06 -28.01
C LYS A 136 -0.22 27.61 -27.54
N VAL A 137 -0.12 27.38 -26.23
CA VAL A 137 -0.15 26.02 -25.64
C VAL A 137 -1.47 25.32 -25.96
N TRP A 138 -2.61 25.98 -25.72
CA TRP A 138 -3.92 25.42 -26.03
C TRP A 138 -4.12 25.15 -27.53
N LYS A 139 -3.66 26.05 -28.39
CA LYS A 139 -3.67 25.81 -29.84
C LYS A 139 -2.83 24.59 -30.23
N SER A 140 -1.64 24.45 -29.65
CA SER A 140 -0.77 23.27 -29.89
C SER A 140 -1.46 21.97 -29.47
N PHE A 141 -2.13 21.98 -28.32
CA PHE A 141 -2.96 20.86 -27.85
C PHE A 141 -4.09 20.51 -28.84
N ASN A 142 -4.85 21.49 -29.32
CA ASN A 142 -5.91 21.27 -30.31
C ASN A 142 -5.40 20.77 -31.68
N GLU A 143 -4.14 21.06 -32.02
CA GLU A 143 -3.45 20.51 -33.19
C GLU A 143 -2.86 19.11 -32.97
N GLY A 144 -3.06 18.52 -31.78
CA GLY A 144 -2.52 17.21 -31.39
C GLY A 144 -1.02 17.20 -31.09
N LYS A 145 -0.44 18.38 -30.82
CA LYS A 145 1.01 18.58 -30.57
C LYS A 145 1.34 18.94 -29.13
N GLY A 146 0.35 19.02 -28.25
CA GLY A 146 0.49 19.25 -26.82
C GLY A 146 -0.40 18.31 -26.04
N THR A 147 -0.27 18.35 -24.71
CA THR A 147 -1.03 17.50 -23.79
C THR A 147 -2.02 18.32 -22.97
N ALA A 148 -3.01 17.67 -22.35
CA ALA A 148 -3.91 18.36 -21.42
C ALA A 148 -3.14 18.86 -20.18
N ALA A 149 -2.09 18.17 -19.77
CA ALA A 149 -1.17 18.59 -18.70
C ALA A 149 -0.46 19.90 -19.03
N ASP A 150 0.02 20.08 -20.27
CA ASP A 150 0.63 21.35 -20.70
C ASP A 150 -0.36 22.51 -20.58
N VAL A 151 -1.60 22.28 -21.04
CA VAL A 151 -2.67 23.28 -20.98
C VAL A 151 -3.06 23.58 -19.53
N PHE A 152 -3.19 22.54 -18.69
CA PHE A 152 -3.50 22.66 -17.26
C PHE A 152 -2.47 23.53 -16.55
N ASN A 153 -1.19 23.22 -16.72
CA ASN A 153 -0.10 23.95 -16.10
C ASN A 153 0.01 25.40 -16.61
N ALA A 154 -0.18 25.63 -17.92
CA ALA A 154 -0.17 26.97 -18.49
C ALA A 154 -1.32 27.83 -17.95
N VAL A 155 -2.54 27.27 -17.92
CA VAL A 155 -3.73 27.96 -17.39
C VAL A 155 -3.56 28.32 -15.92
N LEU A 156 -3.15 27.38 -15.06
CA LEU A 156 -2.94 27.68 -13.64
C LEU A 156 -1.86 28.73 -13.43
N GLY A 157 -0.73 28.61 -14.14
CA GLY A 157 0.37 29.57 -14.03
C GLY A 157 0.02 30.99 -14.48
N ASP A 158 -0.93 31.13 -15.40
CA ASP A 158 -1.42 32.43 -15.88
C ASP A 158 -2.43 33.03 -14.91
N LEU A 159 -3.42 32.25 -14.49
CA LEU A 159 -4.43 32.66 -13.50
C LEU A 159 -3.79 33.08 -12.16
N GLN A 160 -2.75 32.38 -11.71
CA GLN A 160 -1.98 32.74 -10.50
C GLN A 160 -1.40 34.16 -10.59
N LYS A 161 -0.93 34.57 -11.77
CA LYS A 161 -0.26 35.86 -12.03
C LYS A 161 -1.23 37.01 -12.28
N MET A 162 -2.53 36.74 -12.43
CA MET A 162 -3.52 37.80 -12.66
C MET A 162 -3.75 38.63 -11.40
N ASP A 163 -3.60 39.95 -11.52
CA ASP A 163 -3.95 40.90 -10.45
C ASP A 163 -5.46 40.98 -10.22
N ASP A 164 -6.25 40.97 -11.31
CA ASP A 164 -7.70 40.99 -11.25
C ASP A 164 -8.25 39.60 -10.88
N LYS A 165 -8.48 39.39 -9.59
CA LYS A 165 -9.02 38.13 -9.04
C LYS A 165 -10.46 37.86 -9.46
N VAL A 166 -11.25 38.89 -9.78
CA VAL A 166 -12.61 38.69 -10.30
C VAL A 166 -12.53 38.12 -11.71
N LYS A 167 -11.65 38.67 -12.54
CA LYS A 167 -11.42 38.15 -13.89
C LYS A 167 -10.82 36.75 -13.87
N ALA A 168 -9.87 36.47 -12.99
CA ALA A 168 -9.30 35.14 -12.80
C ALA A 168 -10.38 34.11 -12.44
N ASN A 169 -11.31 34.46 -11.54
CA ASN A 169 -12.44 33.60 -11.19
C ASN A 169 -13.37 33.34 -12.38
N GLN A 170 -13.69 34.35 -13.18
CA GLN A 170 -14.53 34.18 -14.36
C GLN A 170 -13.91 33.22 -15.38
N ILE A 171 -12.59 33.33 -15.60
CA ILE A 171 -11.86 32.42 -16.50
C ILE A 171 -11.78 31.02 -15.88
N GLY A 172 -11.51 30.92 -14.58
CA GLY A 172 -11.50 29.66 -13.84
C GLY A 172 -12.82 28.90 -14.00
N VAL A 173 -13.96 29.56 -13.78
CA VAL A 173 -15.29 28.96 -14.00
C VAL A 173 -15.49 28.55 -15.45
N ALA A 174 -15.05 29.36 -16.43
CA ALA A 174 -15.18 29.01 -17.83
C ALA A 174 -14.42 27.70 -18.18
N LEU A 175 -13.19 27.57 -17.69
CA LEU A 175 -12.28 26.48 -18.05
C LEU A 175 -12.47 25.21 -17.21
N PHE A 176 -12.65 25.34 -15.91
CA PHE A 176 -12.79 24.22 -14.97
C PHE A 176 -14.26 23.90 -14.63
N GLY A 177 -15.20 24.77 -15.00
CA GLY A 177 -16.63 24.55 -14.75
C GLY A 177 -16.99 24.59 -13.26
N THR A 178 -17.99 23.79 -12.88
CA THR A 178 -18.48 23.71 -11.50
C THR A 178 -17.40 23.24 -10.52
N LYS A 179 -16.40 22.49 -10.99
CA LYS A 179 -15.27 22.04 -10.16
C LYS A 179 -14.47 23.22 -9.59
N TRP A 180 -14.38 24.35 -10.30
CA TRP A 180 -13.79 25.59 -9.78
C TRP A 180 -14.64 26.25 -8.71
N GLU A 181 -15.96 26.27 -8.91
CA GLU A 181 -16.91 26.89 -7.97
C GLU A 181 -16.91 26.13 -6.64
N ASP A 182 -16.84 24.79 -6.72
CA ASP A 182 -16.92 23.90 -5.57
C ASP A 182 -15.59 23.80 -4.80
N MET A 183 -14.44 23.70 -5.48
CA MET A 183 -13.13 23.66 -4.80
C MET A 183 -12.62 25.04 -4.38
N GLY A 184 -13.06 26.09 -5.08
CA GLY A 184 -12.56 27.45 -4.88
C GLY A 184 -11.22 27.71 -5.57
N ALA A 185 -11.02 28.96 -5.96
CA ALA A 185 -9.88 29.39 -6.78
C ALA A 185 -8.52 29.08 -6.15
N GLU A 186 -8.35 29.34 -4.85
CA GLU A 186 -7.06 29.13 -4.17
C GLU A 186 -6.62 27.66 -4.21
N ALA A 187 -7.55 26.75 -3.92
CA ALA A 187 -7.30 25.31 -3.96
C ALA A 187 -6.90 24.86 -5.37
N VAL A 188 -7.68 25.25 -6.40
CA VAL A 188 -7.39 24.86 -7.79
C VAL A 188 -6.05 25.44 -8.27
N LEU A 189 -5.74 26.68 -7.90
CA LEU A 189 -4.49 27.33 -8.27
C LEU A 189 -3.27 26.70 -7.58
N SER A 190 -3.42 26.02 -6.45
CA SER A 190 -2.30 25.31 -5.81
C SER A 190 -2.00 23.93 -6.40
N LEU A 191 -2.86 23.37 -7.26
CA LEU A 191 -2.76 21.95 -7.65
C LEU A 191 -1.44 21.60 -8.33
N ASN A 192 -0.86 22.51 -9.12
CA ASN A 192 0.41 22.28 -9.81
C ASN A 192 1.66 22.77 -9.07
N ASP A 193 1.56 23.13 -7.79
CA ASP A 193 2.73 23.52 -7.01
C ASP A 193 3.63 22.31 -6.73
N VAL A 194 4.76 22.25 -7.44
CA VAL A 194 5.77 21.18 -7.33
C VAL A 194 6.59 21.25 -6.04
N ASN A 195 6.62 22.40 -5.36
CA ASN A 195 7.15 22.50 -4.00
C ASN A 195 6.09 22.15 -2.94
N GLY A 196 4.89 21.79 -3.40
CA GLY A 196 3.76 21.45 -2.57
C GLY A 196 3.90 20.08 -1.89
N GLY A 197 2.76 19.41 -1.76
CA GLY A 197 2.54 18.49 -0.67
C GLY A 197 3.39 17.23 -0.65
N LEU A 198 3.84 16.71 -1.80
CA LEU A 198 4.41 15.37 -1.90
C LEU A 198 5.90 15.27 -1.54
N GLY A 199 6.68 16.32 -1.83
CA GLY A 199 8.14 16.35 -1.58
C GLY A 199 8.94 15.28 -2.33
N ASP A 200 10.13 14.96 -1.82
CA ASP A 200 10.94 13.82 -2.30
C ASP A 200 10.33 12.50 -1.81
N VAL A 201 10.12 11.61 -2.78
CA VAL A 201 9.47 10.31 -2.59
C VAL A 201 10.49 9.17 -2.50
N THR A 202 11.73 9.41 -2.88
CA THR A 202 12.77 8.38 -2.98
C THR A 202 13.01 7.71 -1.62
N GLY A 203 12.86 6.39 -1.56
CA GLY A 203 13.10 5.59 -0.35
C GLY A 203 12.01 5.66 0.72
N ARG A 204 10.88 6.36 0.48
CA ARG A 204 9.79 6.46 1.47
C ARG A 204 9.21 5.10 1.84
N MET A 205 9.18 4.14 0.92
CA MET A 205 8.73 2.78 1.22
C MET A 205 9.69 2.06 2.17
N ASP A 206 10.99 2.23 1.98
CA ASP A 206 12.00 1.61 2.84
C ASP A 206 12.00 2.22 4.24
N GLU A 207 11.81 3.54 4.34
CA GLU A 207 11.61 4.22 5.62
C GLU A 207 10.35 3.70 6.34
N MET A 208 9.24 3.54 5.61
CA MET A 208 8.01 2.99 6.16
C MET A 208 8.20 1.57 6.70
N LYS A 209 8.88 0.69 5.96
CA LYS A 209 9.21 -0.67 6.42
C LYS A 209 10.06 -0.65 7.69
N LYS A 210 11.12 0.18 7.73
CA LYS A 210 11.97 0.33 8.93
C LYS A 210 11.17 0.78 10.15
N LEU A 211 10.29 1.77 10.00
CA LEU A 211 9.43 2.22 11.09
C LEU A 211 8.48 1.11 11.58
N GLN A 212 7.97 0.27 10.67
CA GLN A 212 7.15 -0.88 11.04
C GLN A 212 7.97 -1.94 11.80
N GLU A 213 9.16 -2.27 11.32
CA GLU A 213 10.09 -3.21 11.99
C GLU A 213 10.47 -2.73 13.39
N GLU A 214 10.81 -1.45 13.54
CA GLU A 214 11.13 -0.82 14.82
C GLU A 214 9.93 -0.84 15.78
N SER A 215 8.73 -0.52 15.29
CA SER A 215 7.49 -0.58 16.09
C SER A 215 7.20 -1.99 16.59
N LEU A 216 7.35 -3.02 15.74
CA LEU A 216 7.23 -4.42 16.15
C LEU A 216 8.29 -4.81 17.18
N GLY A 217 9.53 -4.38 16.99
CA GLY A 217 10.62 -4.55 17.96
C GLY A 217 10.30 -3.89 19.31
N GLN A 218 9.77 -2.67 19.30
CA GLN A 218 9.35 -1.96 20.51
C GLN A 218 8.16 -2.62 21.19
N GLN A 219 7.17 -3.10 20.43
CA GLN A 219 6.01 -3.84 20.96
C GLN A 219 6.46 -5.17 21.58
N PHE A 220 7.36 -5.91 20.94
CA PHE A 220 7.95 -7.13 21.49
C PHE A 220 8.74 -6.85 22.77
N GLN A 221 9.57 -5.82 22.79
CA GLN A 221 10.28 -5.39 24.00
C GLN A 221 9.30 -4.96 25.11
N LYS A 222 8.21 -4.29 24.78
CA LYS A 222 7.16 -3.91 25.73
C LYS A 222 6.46 -5.15 26.29
N ALA A 223 6.07 -6.10 25.44
CA ALA A 223 5.48 -7.36 25.86
C ALA A 223 6.45 -8.18 26.74
N LEU A 224 7.75 -8.20 26.42
CA LEU A 224 8.78 -8.81 27.26
C LEU A 224 8.89 -8.12 28.62
N ARG A 225 8.88 -6.78 28.66
CA ARG A 225 8.93 -6.02 29.92
C ARG A 225 7.67 -6.21 30.77
N GLU A 226 6.49 -6.21 30.16
CA GLU A 226 5.21 -6.47 30.83
C GLU A 226 5.14 -7.91 31.35
N THR A 227 5.62 -8.87 30.57
CA THR A 227 5.79 -10.27 30.99
C THR A 227 6.78 -10.37 32.15
N GLN A 228 7.92 -9.68 32.08
CA GLN A 228 8.92 -9.66 33.15
C GLN A 228 8.35 -9.06 34.44
N ALA A 229 7.58 -7.97 34.35
CA ALA A 229 6.93 -7.34 35.49
C ALA A 229 5.82 -8.24 36.08
N ALA A 230 5.01 -8.90 35.24
CA ALA A 230 3.99 -9.86 35.65
C ALA A 230 4.60 -11.13 36.28
N LEU A 231 5.80 -11.51 35.85
CA LEU A 231 6.56 -12.63 36.38
C LEU A 231 7.44 -12.25 37.57
N GLU A 232 7.61 -10.98 37.94
CA GLU A 232 8.43 -10.57 39.09
C GLU A 232 7.94 -11.16 40.45
N PRO A 233 6.62 -11.18 40.76
CA PRO A 233 6.11 -11.82 41.97
C PRO A 233 6.25 -13.36 41.94
N LEU A 234 6.20 -13.94 40.74
CA LEU A 234 6.46 -15.36 40.50
C LEU A 234 7.95 -15.67 40.60
N GLY A 235 8.84 -14.78 40.13
CA GLY A 235 10.30 -14.89 40.15
C GLY A 235 10.88 -14.90 41.56
N LYS A 236 10.28 -14.14 42.50
CA LYS A 236 10.65 -14.19 43.92
C LYS A 236 10.25 -15.53 44.58
N LYS A 237 9.14 -16.13 44.16
CA LYS A 237 8.72 -17.50 44.58
C LYS A 237 9.46 -18.61 43.84
N PHE A 238 9.85 -18.40 42.59
CA PHE A 238 10.67 -19.31 41.79
C PHE A 238 12.11 -19.30 42.26
N ALA A 239 12.68 -18.20 42.74
CA ALA A 239 14.03 -18.15 43.31
C ALA A 239 14.19 -19.10 44.52
N GLU A 240 13.13 -19.34 45.28
CA GLU A 240 13.08 -20.38 46.34
C GLU A 240 12.96 -21.80 45.77
N LEU A 241 12.41 -21.95 44.56
CA LEU A 241 12.25 -23.20 43.81
C LEU A 241 13.39 -23.46 42.78
N ALA A 242 14.30 -22.50 42.58
CA ALA A 242 15.14 -22.34 41.38
C ALA A 242 16.45 -23.14 41.37
N LYS A 243 16.71 -24.03 42.33
CA LYS A 243 17.89 -24.90 42.24
C LYS A 243 17.76 -26.01 41.20
N ASP A 244 16.53 -26.42 40.84
CA ASP A 244 16.31 -27.64 40.05
C ASP A 244 15.59 -27.45 38.70
N ILE A 245 14.94 -26.30 38.44
CA ILE A 245 14.00 -26.13 37.30
C ILE A 245 14.44 -25.09 36.25
N LEU A 246 15.45 -24.26 36.54
CA LEU A 246 15.87 -23.17 35.65
C LEU A 246 16.56 -23.61 34.33
N PRO A 247 17.41 -24.66 34.29
CA PRO A 247 18.14 -25.02 33.07
C PRO A 247 17.26 -25.40 31.85
N PRO A 248 16.22 -26.23 31.97
CA PRO A 248 15.41 -26.68 30.83
C PRO A 248 14.65 -25.56 30.08
N ILE A 249 14.25 -24.50 30.78
CA ILE A 249 13.47 -23.40 30.18
C ILE A 249 14.35 -22.51 29.31
N VAL A 250 15.56 -22.20 29.79
CA VAL A 250 16.56 -21.44 29.04
C VAL A 250 17.02 -22.22 27.82
N ASP A 251 17.16 -23.54 27.93
CA ASP A 251 17.51 -24.42 26.82
C ASP A 251 16.39 -24.51 25.78
N GLY A 252 15.12 -24.46 26.19
CA GLY A 252 13.97 -24.40 25.29
C GLY A 252 13.92 -23.13 24.45
N VAL A 253 14.13 -21.96 25.08
CA VAL A 253 14.18 -20.66 24.36
C VAL A 253 15.36 -20.63 23.38
N LYS A 254 16.53 -21.13 23.81
CA LYS A 254 17.70 -21.25 22.93
C LYS A 254 17.45 -22.22 21.78
N ALA A 255 16.80 -23.35 22.00
CA ALA A 255 16.50 -24.32 20.96
C ALA A 255 15.57 -23.73 19.88
N VAL A 256 14.60 -22.89 20.27
CA VAL A 256 13.74 -22.18 19.32
C VAL A 256 14.52 -21.15 18.51
N MET A 257 15.39 -20.37 19.16
CA MET A 257 16.26 -19.41 18.48
C MET A 257 17.30 -20.08 17.57
N ASP A 258 17.87 -21.21 17.99
CA ASP A 258 18.84 -21.99 17.23
C ASP A 258 18.19 -22.71 16.05
N TRP A 259 16.94 -23.15 16.19
CA TRP A 259 16.17 -23.69 15.08
C TRP A 259 15.85 -22.60 14.05
N PHE A 260 15.40 -21.44 14.52
CA PHE A 260 15.05 -20.31 13.66
C PHE A 260 16.27 -19.78 12.90
N SER A 261 17.41 -19.62 13.57
CA SER A 261 18.66 -19.14 12.96
C SER A 261 19.32 -20.13 11.99
N LYS A 262 18.90 -21.41 12.00
CA LYS A 262 19.34 -22.43 11.02
C LYS A 262 18.53 -22.45 9.74
N LEU A 263 17.43 -21.70 9.67
CA LEU A 263 16.66 -21.52 8.44
C LEU A 263 17.44 -20.63 7.47
N SER A 264 17.26 -20.83 6.16
CA SER A 264 17.86 -19.94 5.16
C SER A 264 17.28 -18.52 5.28
N GLU A 265 18.01 -17.49 4.85
CA GLU A 265 17.49 -16.10 4.88
C GLU A 265 16.15 -15.98 4.12
N ALA A 266 15.96 -16.75 3.05
CA ALA A 266 14.71 -16.81 2.30
C ALA A 266 13.55 -17.44 3.11
N ASP A 267 13.82 -18.49 3.89
CA ASP A 267 12.79 -19.16 4.72
C ASP A 267 12.43 -18.34 5.96
N GLN A 268 13.40 -17.65 6.56
CA GLN A 268 13.16 -16.72 7.67
C GLN A 268 12.26 -15.57 7.21
N THR A 269 12.58 -14.99 6.05
CA THR A 269 11.82 -13.90 5.44
C THR A 269 10.41 -14.35 5.06
N LEU A 270 10.26 -15.53 4.44
CA LEU A 270 8.95 -16.10 4.10
C LEU A 270 8.07 -16.36 5.34
N LEU A 271 8.64 -16.85 6.45
CA LEU A 271 7.91 -17.04 7.70
C LEU A 271 7.50 -15.72 8.36
N ILE A 272 8.34 -14.69 8.27
CA ILE A 272 8.02 -13.34 8.74
C ILE A 272 6.89 -12.75 7.89
N VAL A 273 6.97 -12.84 6.56
CA VAL A 273 5.95 -12.33 5.63
C VAL A 273 4.62 -13.08 5.78
N MET A 274 4.64 -14.40 5.91
CA MET A 274 3.45 -15.24 6.17
C MET A 274 2.86 -14.99 7.57
N GLY A 275 3.71 -14.81 8.59
CA GLY A 275 3.28 -14.42 9.94
C GLY A 275 2.67 -13.02 9.96
N ALA A 276 3.17 -12.13 9.11
CA ALA A 276 2.62 -10.80 8.96
C ALA A 276 1.29 -10.82 8.17
N LEU A 277 1.12 -11.61 7.10
CA LEU A 277 -0.13 -11.76 6.32
C LEU A 277 -1.29 -12.38 7.14
N SER A 278 -1.00 -13.13 8.19
CA SER A 278 -1.98 -13.84 9.03
C SER A 278 -2.51 -13.04 10.22
N THR A 279 -2.21 -11.74 10.28
CA THR A 279 -2.55 -10.82 11.38
C THR A 279 -4.05 -10.69 11.68
N ALA A 280 -4.94 -11.12 10.78
CA ALA A 280 -6.38 -11.17 11.02
C ALA A 280 -6.88 -12.43 11.78
N PHE A 281 -6.09 -13.50 11.96
CA PHE A 281 -6.60 -14.74 12.61
C PHE A 281 -5.83 -15.21 13.85
N ILE A 282 -4.75 -14.54 14.26
CA ILE A 282 -3.85 -15.07 15.31
C ILE A 282 -3.33 -13.96 16.23
N ILE A 283 -4.24 -13.24 16.90
CA ILE A 283 -3.86 -12.52 18.12
C ILE A 283 -3.78 -13.48 19.33
N LEU A 284 -4.30 -14.73 19.27
CA LEU A 284 -4.38 -15.59 20.48
C LEU A 284 -4.22 -17.12 20.34
N THR A 285 -3.90 -17.71 19.18
CA THR A 285 -4.03 -19.19 19.04
C THR A 285 -2.75 -20.03 19.30
N PRO A 286 -1.50 -19.62 19.01
CA PRO A 286 -0.32 -20.45 19.23
C PRO A 286 0.46 -20.16 20.52
N ILE A 287 0.07 -19.16 21.34
CA ILE A 287 0.39 -19.23 22.78
C ILE A 287 -0.30 -20.47 23.38
N VAL A 288 -1.45 -20.88 22.84
CA VAL A 288 -2.13 -22.14 23.20
C VAL A 288 -1.45 -23.38 22.58
N ALA A 289 -0.79 -23.27 21.42
CA ALA A 289 -0.10 -24.39 20.77
C ALA A 289 1.38 -24.58 21.20
N ALA A 290 2.10 -23.53 21.58
CA ALA A 290 3.42 -23.65 22.21
C ALA A 290 3.31 -24.25 23.63
N LEU A 291 2.17 -24.07 24.30
CA LEU A 291 1.78 -24.87 25.47
C LEU A 291 1.34 -26.30 25.13
N ALA A 292 1.12 -26.62 23.86
CA ALA A 292 0.81 -27.98 23.39
C ALA A 292 2.02 -28.73 22.83
N VAL A 293 3.18 -28.13 22.52
CA VAL A 293 4.37 -28.89 22.06
C VAL A 293 5.21 -29.47 23.20
N SER A 294 4.84 -29.20 24.45
CA SER A 294 5.10 -30.13 25.56
C SER A 294 4.36 -31.48 25.39
N PHE A 295 3.45 -31.64 24.41
CA PHE A 295 2.87 -32.92 23.98
C PHE A 295 3.77 -33.73 23.02
N GLY A 296 5.07 -33.41 22.89
CA GLY A 296 6.04 -34.38 22.36
C GLY A 296 6.10 -35.70 23.17
N ALA A 297 5.59 -35.68 24.41
CA ALA A 297 5.43 -36.87 25.25
C ALA A 297 4.23 -37.78 24.90
N LEU A 298 3.33 -37.37 24.00
CA LEU A 298 2.06 -38.07 23.75
C LEU A 298 1.94 -38.76 22.38
N ASN A 299 3.04 -38.89 21.64
CA ASN A 299 3.09 -39.64 20.38
C ASN A 299 3.03 -41.18 20.57
N LEU A 300 2.92 -41.68 21.81
CA LEU A 300 2.82 -43.11 22.11
C LEU A 300 1.47 -43.53 22.70
N ALA A 301 0.55 -42.59 23.00
CA ALA A 301 -0.71 -42.90 23.70
C ALA A 301 -1.99 -42.75 22.85
N PHE A 302 -1.93 -42.16 21.64
CA PHE A 302 -3.15 -41.85 20.85
C PHE A 302 -3.24 -42.45 19.44
N LEU A 303 -2.60 -43.60 19.20
CA LEU A 303 -2.97 -44.47 18.07
C LEU A 303 -4.49 -44.75 17.94
N PRO A 304 -5.32 -44.73 19.01
CA PRO A 304 -6.76 -44.96 18.86
C PRO A 304 -7.61 -43.74 18.45
N VAL A 305 -7.09 -42.50 18.46
CA VAL A 305 -7.94 -41.29 18.24
C VAL A 305 -7.89 -40.77 16.79
N ILE A 306 -6.85 -41.14 16.02
CA ILE A 306 -6.71 -40.83 14.58
C ILE A 306 -7.83 -41.47 13.73
N ALA A 307 -8.59 -42.44 14.26
CA ALA A 307 -9.68 -43.09 13.55
C ALA A 307 -11.00 -42.29 13.45
N SER A 308 -11.11 -41.08 14.04
CA SER A 308 -12.43 -40.42 14.21
C SER A 308 -12.66 -39.05 13.55
N TYR A 309 -11.70 -38.49 12.80
CA TYR A 309 -11.92 -37.21 12.09
C TYR A 309 -11.70 -37.32 10.57
N HIS A 310 -12.29 -38.36 9.99
CA HIS A 310 -12.58 -38.44 8.56
C HIS A 310 -13.90 -37.68 8.26
N CYS A 311 -13.83 -36.35 8.16
CA CYS A 311 -14.82 -35.46 7.52
C CYS A 311 -14.36 -34.03 7.82
N SER A 312 -14.02 -33.14 6.89
CA SER A 312 -14.47 -32.95 5.52
C SER A 312 -13.40 -32.16 4.75
N SER A 313 -13.01 -32.69 3.60
CA SER A 313 -12.21 -32.09 2.51
C SER A 313 -12.72 -30.69 2.09
N PHE A 314 -11.94 -29.80 1.45
CA PHE A 314 -11.39 -29.99 0.10
C PHE A 314 -10.61 -28.70 -0.27
N LEU A 315 -9.29 -28.78 -0.54
CA LEU A 315 -8.49 -27.85 -1.40
C LEU A 315 -6.98 -28.21 -1.31
N SER A 316 -6.59 -29.48 -1.52
CA SER A 316 -5.15 -29.83 -1.55
C SER A 316 -4.77 -31.00 -2.47
N ASP A 317 -5.49 -31.17 -3.58
CA ASP A 317 -5.24 -32.29 -4.51
C ASP A 317 -3.85 -32.25 -5.19
N ASN A 318 -3.12 -31.14 -5.13
CA ASN A 318 -1.77 -31.05 -5.72
C ASN A 318 -0.63 -31.51 -4.81
N TRP A 319 -0.85 -31.69 -3.50
CA TRP A 319 0.20 -32.12 -2.57
C TRP A 319 0.36 -33.65 -2.53
N TYR A 320 -0.75 -34.38 -2.63
CA TYR A 320 -0.78 -35.84 -2.51
C TYR A 320 0.00 -36.56 -3.63
N TYR A 321 0.01 -35.98 -4.83
CA TYR A 321 0.69 -36.56 -5.99
C TYR A 321 2.22 -36.50 -5.89
N TYR A 322 2.75 -35.51 -5.16
CA TYR A 322 4.19 -35.29 -5.02
C TYR A 322 4.84 -36.26 -4.02
N VAL A 323 4.09 -36.68 -3.00
CA VAL A 323 4.60 -37.56 -1.93
C VAL A 323 4.59 -39.03 -2.34
N ASN A 324 3.59 -39.48 -3.10
CA ASN A 324 3.44 -40.91 -3.44
C ASN A 324 4.51 -41.42 -4.44
N LYS A 325 5.11 -40.56 -5.26
CA LYS A 325 6.11 -40.97 -6.25
C LYS A 325 7.51 -41.18 -5.64
N LYS A 326 7.75 -40.75 -4.40
CA LYS A 326 9.09 -40.77 -3.76
C LYS A 326 9.28 -41.85 -2.68
N LEU A 327 8.22 -42.55 -2.26
CA LEU A 327 8.29 -43.44 -1.08
C LEU A 327 7.97 -44.93 -1.32
N GLY A 328 7.74 -45.37 -2.57
CA GLY A 328 7.94 -46.77 -2.97
C GLY A 328 7.35 -47.87 -2.07
N CYS A 329 6.18 -47.68 -1.47
CA CYS A 329 5.49 -48.71 -0.68
C CYS A 329 4.25 -49.20 -1.42
N HIS A 330 4.41 -50.33 -2.11
CA HIS A 330 3.30 -51.24 -2.37
C HIS A 330 2.82 -51.82 -1.03
N ASN A 331 1.49 -51.90 -0.86
CA ASN A 331 0.71 -52.98 -0.24
C ASN A 331 -0.73 -52.42 -0.13
N GLY A 332 -1.76 -52.95 -0.79
CA GLY A 332 -2.06 -54.37 -0.96
C GLY A 332 -2.80 -54.88 0.28
N LEU A 333 -4.04 -54.45 0.49
CA LEU A 333 -4.97 -55.09 1.42
C LEU A 333 -6.25 -55.42 0.67
N ALA A 334 -6.53 -56.72 0.61
CA ALA A 334 -7.77 -57.30 0.13
C ALA A 334 -8.75 -57.45 1.30
N PHE A 335 -10.01 -57.14 0.96
CA PHE A 335 -11.28 -57.30 1.69
C PHE A 335 -11.56 -56.37 2.86
#